data_AF-A0A955AG35-F1
#
_entry.id   AF-A0A955AG35-F1
#
_cell.length_a   1.000
_cell.length_b   1.000
_cell.length_c   1.000
_cell.angle_alpha   90.00
_cell.angle_beta   90.00
_cell.angle_gamma   90.00
#
_symmetry.space_group_name_H-M   'P 1'
#
loop_
_entity.id
_entity.type
_entity.pdbx_description
1 polymer ?
#
loop_
_entity_poly.entity_id
_entity_poly.type
_entity_poly.pdbx_seq_one_letter_code
_entity_poly.pdbx_strand_id
1 'polypeptide(L)'
;MQITTLLIVVQLAVDEAAATRPWPYYVPRDVHPPTVENADWVINDVDRFVLCKLEERGLRPAPAASKRTLVRRLFFDLIGLPPMPEDVETYLNDAAPDAYSRLVDRLLDDPRYLHAGRFRQLTDIGGSVLDGVIA
;
A
#
# COMPACT_ATOMS: atom_id res chain seq x y z
N MET A 1 -56.11 12.83 -11.53
CA MET A 1 -55.40 12.59 -10.24
C MET A 1 -55.71 11.16 -9.82
N GLN A 2 -54.91 10.15 -10.17
CA GLN A 2 -53.95 9.50 -9.25
C GLN A 2 -53.07 8.45 -10.01
N ILE A 3 -52.95 8.51 -11.34
CA ILE A 3 -52.33 7.42 -12.13
C ILE A 3 -50.93 7.77 -12.67
N THR A 4 -50.46 9.02 -12.53
CA THR A 4 -49.14 9.43 -13.03
C THR A 4 -48.00 9.29 -12.00
N THR A 5 -48.31 9.02 -10.73
CA THR A 5 -47.30 8.90 -9.64
C THR A 5 -46.83 7.46 -9.41
N LEU A 6 -47.11 6.54 -10.34
CA LEU A 6 -46.69 5.13 -10.25
C LEU A 6 -45.55 4.78 -11.23
N LEU A 7 -44.89 5.79 -11.80
CA LEU A 7 -43.73 5.62 -12.68
C LEU A 7 -42.41 6.06 -12.03
N ILE A 8 -42.34 6.08 -10.69
CA ILE A 8 -41.10 6.28 -9.92
C ILE A 8 -40.65 4.99 -9.22
N VAL A 9 -41.44 3.92 -9.27
CA VAL A 9 -41.02 2.59 -8.79
C VAL A 9 -40.54 1.73 -9.97
N VAL A 10 -39.85 2.34 -10.93
CA VAL A 10 -38.87 1.59 -11.75
C VAL A 10 -37.67 1.37 -10.83
N GLN A 11 -37.84 0.38 -9.97
CA GLN A 11 -36.82 -0.40 -9.29
C GLN A 11 -35.61 -0.50 -10.24
N LEU A 12 -34.54 0.26 -10.03
CA LEU A 12 -33.41 -0.18 -9.22
C LEU A 12 -33.17 -1.70 -9.34
N ALA A 13 -33.06 -2.19 -10.56
CA ALA A 13 -32.20 -3.33 -10.86
C ALA A 13 -30.79 -2.80 -11.13
N VAL A 14 -30.20 -2.16 -10.11
CA VAL A 14 -28.75 -2.29 -9.94
C VAL A 14 -28.61 -3.68 -9.37
N ASP A 15 -28.00 -4.59 -10.15
CA ASP A 15 -27.77 -5.99 -9.84
C ASP A 15 -27.65 -6.30 -8.33
N GLU A 16 -28.78 -6.58 -7.69
CA GLU A 16 -28.87 -7.06 -6.30
C GLU A 16 -28.55 -8.57 -6.27
N ALA A 17 -27.54 -8.98 -7.04
CA ALA A 17 -27.12 -10.37 -7.21
C ALA A 17 -25.59 -10.52 -7.32
N ALA A 18 -24.81 -9.49 -7.02
CA ALA A 18 -23.43 -9.69 -6.59
C ALA A 18 -23.44 -10.11 -5.12
N ALA A 19 -23.79 -11.38 -4.89
CA ALA A 19 -23.77 -12.04 -3.60
C ALA A 19 -22.51 -11.64 -2.81
N THR A 20 -22.75 -11.04 -1.65
CA THR A 20 -21.77 -10.52 -0.69
C THR A 20 -20.89 -11.67 -0.20
N ARG A 21 -19.86 -12.04 -0.96
CA ARG A 21 -18.82 -12.94 -0.45
C ARG A 21 -18.09 -12.19 0.66
N PRO A 22 -18.03 -12.73 1.88
CA PRO A 22 -17.23 -12.11 2.93
C PRO A 22 -15.78 -12.07 2.46
N TRP A 23 -15.12 -10.94 2.68
CA TRP A 23 -13.67 -10.85 2.57
C TRP A 23 -13.03 -12.02 3.34
N PRO A 24 -12.09 -12.80 2.78
CA PRO A 24 -11.21 -12.49 1.65
C PRO A 24 -11.44 -13.36 0.39
N TYR A 25 -12.61 -13.98 0.21
CA TYR A 25 -12.81 -15.05 -0.79
C TYR A 25 -13.07 -14.56 -2.24
N TYR A 26 -12.28 -13.59 -2.69
CA TYR A 26 -12.23 -13.18 -4.09
C TYR A 26 -11.11 -13.93 -4.81
N VAL A 27 -11.42 -14.50 -5.97
CA VAL A 27 -10.37 -15.00 -6.87
C VAL A 27 -9.67 -13.78 -7.46
N PRO A 28 -8.34 -13.61 -7.26
CA PRO A 28 -7.61 -12.52 -7.89
C PRO A 28 -7.80 -12.60 -9.40
N ARG A 29 -8.23 -11.49 -10.00
CA ARG A 29 -8.29 -11.39 -11.46
C ARG A 29 -6.91 -10.99 -11.96
N ASP A 30 -6.47 -11.64 -13.01
CA ASP A 30 -5.27 -11.21 -13.73
C ASP A 30 -5.56 -9.85 -14.39
N VAL A 31 -4.71 -8.87 -14.10
CA VAL A 31 -4.82 -7.50 -14.60
C VAL A 31 -3.47 -7.09 -15.16
N HIS A 32 -3.44 -6.79 -16.46
CA HIS A 32 -2.23 -6.29 -17.09
C HIS A 32 -2.02 -4.81 -16.78
N PRO A 33 -0.80 -4.38 -16.44
CA PRO A 33 -0.52 -2.97 -16.18
C PRO A 33 -0.82 -2.10 -17.42
N PRO A 34 -1.43 -0.92 -17.24
CA PRO A 34 -1.74 -0.03 -18.35
C PRO A 34 -0.45 0.54 -18.98
N THR A 35 -0.54 0.89 -20.26
CA THR A 35 0.48 1.70 -20.92
C THR A 35 0.29 3.15 -20.48
N VAL A 36 1.39 3.82 -20.13
CA VAL A 36 1.44 5.19 -19.61
C VAL A 36 2.44 5.99 -20.45
N GLU A 37 2.25 7.31 -20.53
CA GLU A 37 3.11 8.18 -21.31
C GLU A 37 4.46 8.40 -20.61
N ASN A 38 4.43 8.71 -19.31
CA ASN A 38 5.64 8.98 -18.54
C ASN A 38 6.20 7.73 -17.83
N ALA A 39 6.76 6.82 -18.62
CA ALA A 39 7.34 5.57 -18.12
C ALA A 39 8.51 5.78 -17.14
N ASP A 40 9.24 6.89 -17.23
CA ASP A 40 10.41 7.17 -16.37
C ASP A 40 10.03 7.44 -14.89
N TRP A 41 8.78 7.83 -14.63
CA TRP A 41 8.27 8.02 -13.27
C TRP A 41 7.88 6.71 -12.57
N VAL A 42 7.68 5.63 -13.35
CA VAL A 42 7.20 4.34 -12.86
C VAL A 42 8.35 3.58 -12.20
N ILE A 43 8.22 3.27 -10.91
CA ILE A 43 9.20 2.46 -10.18
C ILE A 43 8.78 0.99 -10.21
N ASN A 44 7.49 0.73 -10.06
CA ASN A 44 6.90 -0.61 -10.12
C ASN A 44 5.63 -0.62 -10.99
N ASP A 45 5.13 -1.81 -11.33
CA ASP A 45 3.96 -1.94 -12.20
C ASP A 45 2.66 -1.40 -11.56
N VAL A 46 2.59 -1.27 -10.24
CA VAL A 46 1.44 -0.66 -9.54
C VAL A 46 1.37 0.84 -9.82
N ASP A 47 2.52 1.51 -9.92
CA ASP A 47 2.60 2.95 -10.21
C ASP A 47 1.97 3.29 -11.57
N ARG A 48 1.98 2.36 -12.54
CA ARG A 48 1.34 2.52 -13.85
C ARG A 48 -0.16 2.78 -13.72
N PHE A 49 -0.84 2.11 -12.79
CA PHE A 49 -2.27 2.32 -12.58
C PHE A 49 -2.57 3.71 -12.01
N VAL A 50 -1.72 4.19 -11.11
CA VAL A 50 -1.84 5.55 -10.54
C VAL A 50 -1.55 6.59 -11.61
N LEU A 51 -0.45 6.44 -12.35
CA LEU A 51 -0.04 7.37 -13.39
C LEU A 51 -1.06 7.45 -14.52
N CYS A 52 -1.60 6.31 -14.98
CA CYS A 52 -2.68 6.27 -15.97
C CYS A 52 -3.87 7.14 -15.54
N LYS A 53 -4.30 7.07 -14.27
CA LYS A 53 -5.38 7.91 -13.75
C LYS A 53 -5.02 9.38 -13.56
N LEU A 54 -3.75 9.71 -13.37
CA LEU A 54 -3.28 11.10 -13.36
C LEU A 54 -3.29 11.67 -14.79
N GLU A 55 -2.75 10.93 -15.76
CA GLU A 55 -2.69 11.29 -17.17
C GLU A 55 -4.09 11.48 -17.78
N GLU A 56 -5.02 10.56 -17.53
CA GLU A 56 -6.44 10.68 -17.94
C GLU A 56 -7.09 11.99 -17.45
N ARG A 57 -6.63 12.51 -16.31
CA ARG A 57 -7.15 13.74 -15.68
C ARG A 57 -6.30 14.98 -16.00
N GLY A 58 -5.27 14.85 -16.84
CA GLY A 58 -4.32 15.92 -17.13
C GLY A 58 -3.50 16.39 -15.92
N LEU A 59 -3.40 15.56 -14.88
CA LEU A 59 -2.61 15.82 -13.69
C LEU A 59 -1.21 15.23 -13.82
N ARG A 60 -0.24 15.85 -13.15
CA ARG A 60 1.14 15.35 -13.07
C ARG A 60 1.43 14.83 -11.67
N PRO A 61 2.27 13.78 -11.52
CA PRO A 61 2.74 13.35 -10.23
C PRO A 61 3.44 14.47 -9.45
N ALA A 62 3.31 14.46 -8.13
CA ALA A 62 4.04 15.37 -7.27
C ALA A 62 5.55 15.05 -7.32
N PRO A 63 6.42 16.06 -7.16
CA PRO A 63 7.85 15.82 -7.05
C PRO A 63 8.17 14.96 -5.82
N ALA A 64 9.26 14.21 -5.90
CA ALA A 64 9.75 13.42 -4.78
C ALA A 64 10.00 14.31 -3.55
N ALA A 65 9.63 13.79 -2.37
CA ALA A 65 9.84 14.51 -1.13
C ALA A 65 11.34 14.65 -0.81
N SER A 66 11.74 15.75 -0.18
CA SER A 66 13.13 15.95 0.26
C SER A 66 13.56 14.85 1.23
N LYS A 67 14.85 14.50 1.28
CA LYS A 67 15.38 13.51 2.23
C LYS A 67 14.96 13.79 3.68
N ARG A 68 14.98 15.07 4.09
CA ARG A 68 14.57 15.50 5.45
C ARG A 68 13.08 15.26 5.72
N THR A 69 12.23 15.45 4.70
CA THR A 69 10.80 15.15 4.80
C THR A 69 10.56 13.64 4.88
N LEU A 70 11.30 12.85 4.10
CA LEU A 70 11.19 11.38 4.07
C LEU A 70 11.53 10.76 5.41
N VAL A 71 12.69 11.09 6.01
CA VAL A 71 13.08 10.53 7.31
C VAL A 71 12.06 10.87 8.40
N ARG A 72 11.54 12.12 8.43
CA ARG A 72 10.54 12.52 9.40
C ARG A 72 9.24 11.72 9.25
N ARG A 73 8.74 11.56 8.03
CA ARG A 73 7.52 10.76 7.76
C ARG A 73 7.72 9.32 8.17
N LEU A 74 8.84 8.72 7.77
CA LEU A 74 9.14 7.32 8.04
C LEU A 74 9.18 7.01 9.55
N PHE A 75 9.79 7.88 10.34
CA PHE A 75 9.80 7.74 11.80
C PHE A 75 8.40 7.87 12.42
N PHE A 76 7.58 8.81 11.95
CA PHE A 76 6.19 8.90 12.41
C PHE A 76 5.34 7.70 11.98
N ASP A 77 5.54 7.20 10.76
CA ASP A 77 4.74 6.10 10.19
C ASP A 77 5.09 4.76 10.84
N LEU A 78 6.37 4.50 11.12
CA LEU A 78 6.84 3.23 11.68
C LEU A 78 6.93 3.25 13.21
N ILE A 79 7.43 4.33 13.81
CA ILE A 79 7.70 4.41 15.26
C ILE A 79 6.66 5.27 15.99
N GLY A 80 5.99 6.19 15.31
CA GLY A 80 5.04 7.13 15.93
C GLY A 80 5.69 8.30 16.66
N LEU A 81 7.03 8.40 16.64
CA LEU A 81 7.80 9.43 17.32
C LEU A 81 8.67 10.19 16.31
N PRO A 82 8.99 11.47 16.56
CA PRO A 82 9.92 12.20 15.71
C PRO A 82 11.34 11.60 15.78
N PRO A 83 12.13 11.69 14.69
CA PRO A 83 13.53 11.26 14.70
C PRO A 83 14.39 12.15 15.59
N MET A 84 15.49 11.60 16.11
CA MET A 84 16.51 12.42 16.76
C MET A 84 17.32 13.20 15.72
N PRO A 85 17.92 14.35 16.09
CA PRO A 85 18.76 15.11 15.15
C PRO A 85 19.88 14.28 14.51
N GLU A 86 20.51 13.41 15.30
CA GLU A 86 21.58 12.50 14.86
C GLU A 86 21.11 11.49 13.81
N ASP A 87 19.89 10.95 13.94
CA ASP A 87 19.29 10.03 12.97
C ASP A 87 19.07 10.73 11.61
N VAL A 88 18.62 11.98 11.67
CA VAL A 88 18.39 12.80 10.48
C VAL A 88 19.72 13.09 9.78
N GLU A 89 20.74 13.52 10.52
CA GLU A 89 22.06 13.80 9.96
C GLU A 89 22.70 12.55 9.34
N THR A 90 22.59 11.41 10.01
CA THR A 90 23.10 10.13 9.50
C THR A 90 22.47 9.79 8.15
N TYR A 91 21.15 9.92 8.01
CA TYR A 91 20.47 9.65 6.74
C TYR A 91 20.74 10.70 5.67
N LEU A 92 20.85 11.97 6.04
CA LEU A 92 21.15 13.05 5.08
C LEU A 92 22.54 12.89 4.47
N ASN A 93 23.52 12.47 5.27
CA ASN A 93 24.91 12.27 4.86
C ASN A 93 25.14 10.92 4.15
N ASP A 94 24.20 9.98 4.25
CA ASP A 94 24.28 8.71 3.52
C ASP A 94 23.95 8.91 2.03
N ALA A 95 24.98 8.81 1.19
CA ALA A 95 24.89 8.96 -0.27
C ALA A 95 24.67 7.62 -1.00
N ALA A 96 24.59 6.50 -0.28
CA ALA A 96 24.41 5.21 -0.91
C ALA A 96 23.02 5.11 -1.59
N PRO A 97 22.92 4.41 -2.73
CA PRO A 97 21.66 4.27 -3.46
C PRO A 97 20.59 3.52 -2.67
N ASP A 98 20.99 2.68 -1.71
CA ASP A 98 20.14 1.86 -0.84
C ASP A 98 19.93 2.47 0.55
N ALA A 99 20.38 3.71 0.80
CA ALA A 99 20.30 4.37 2.10
C ALA A 99 18.88 4.40 2.69
N TYR A 100 17.86 4.59 1.82
CA TYR A 100 16.46 4.59 2.24
C TYR A 100 16.01 3.21 2.72
N SER A 101 16.28 2.16 1.94
CA SER A 101 15.91 0.78 2.31
C SER A 101 16.59 0.35 3.61
N ARG A 102 17.90 0.65 3.77
CA ARG A 102 18.60 0.35 5.03
C ARG A 102 18.03 1.09 6.24
N LEU A 103 17.55 2.32 6.05
CA LEU A 103 16.86 3.05 7.11
C LEU A 103 15.54 2.38 7.47
N VAL A 104 14.75 1.96 6.48
CA VAL A 104 13.51 1.21 6.69
C VAL A 104 13.79 -0.07 7.48
N ASP A 105 14.75 -0.89 7.04
CA ASP A 105 15.10 -2.15 7.70
C ASP A 105 15.52 -1.91 9.16
N ARG A 106 16.36 -0.90 9.40
CA ARG A 106 16.77 -0.51 10.76
C ARG A 106 15.59 -0.12 11.65
N LEU A 107 14.62 0.61 11.11
CA LEU A 107 13.43 1.00 11.85
C LEU A 107 12.49 -0.18 12.10
N LEU A 108 12.36 -1.10 11.15
CA LEU A 108 11.58 -2.34 11.32
C LEU A 108 12.22 -3.30 12.35
N ASP A 109 13.54 -3.27 12.50
CA ASP A 109 14.25 -4.02 13.54
C ASP A 109 14.31 -3.31 14.90
N ASP A 110 13.93 -2.04 14.97
CA ASP A 110 13.96 -1.27 16.21
C ASP A 110 12.94 -1.81 17.22
N PRO A 111 13.31 -2.02 18.50
CA PRO A 111 12.37 -2.48 19.52
C PRO A 111 11.11 -1.61 19.65
N ARG A 112 11.21 -0.31 19.34
CA ARG A 112 10.10 0.64 19.37
C ARG A 112 9.05 0.35 18.28
N TYR A 113 9.46 -0.22 17.15
CA TYR A 113 8.55 -0.66 16.09
C TYR A 113 7.63 -1.80 16.54
N LEU A 114 8.03 -2.58 17.54
CA LEU A 114 7.31 -3.79 17.95
C LEU A 114 6.47 -3.66 19.24
N HIS A 115 6.28 -2.45 19.77
CA HIS A 115 5.33 -2.28 20.89
C HIS A 115 3.85 -2.23 20.47
N ALA A 116 3.57 -2.39 19.16
CA ALA A 116 2.23 -2.49 18.57
C ALA A 116 1.88 -3.88 17.99
N GLY A 117 2.61 -4.96 18.29
CA GLY A 117 2.11 -6.31 17.98
C GLY A 117 3.12 -7.44 17.97
N ARG A 118 2.85 -8.47 18.79
CA ARG A 118 3.47 -9.79 18.77
C ARG A 118 3.30 -10.50 17.40
N PHE A 119 4.08 -10.14 16.39
CA PHE A 119 4.06 -10.86 15.10
C PHE A 119 5.35 -11.66 14.82
N ARG A 120 6.43 -11.46 15.58
CA ARG A 120 7.70 -12.20 15.39
C ARG A 120 7.70 -13.64 15.93
N GLN A 121 6.67 -14.04 16.70
CA GLN A 121 6.51 -15.44 17.17
C GLN A 121 5.84 -16.36 16.15
N LEU A 122 5.29 -15.84 15.05
CA LEU A 122 4.51 -16.65 14.10
C LEU A 122 5.36 -17.33 13.01
N THR A 123 6.60 -16.90 12.79
CA THR A 123 7.51 -17.56 11.84
C THR A 123 8.05 -18.90 12.33
N ASP A 124 7.96 -19.20 13.63
CA ASP A 124 8.33 -20.52 14.19
C ASP A 124 7.19 -21.56 14.05
N ILE A 125 5.96 -21.16 13.74
CA ILE A 125 4.80 -22.07 13.70
C ILE A 125 4.55 -22.64 12.28
N GLY A 126 5.27 -22.14 11.27
CA GLY A 126 5.11 -22.57 9.87
C GLY A 126 5.90 -23.82 9.47
N GLY A 127 6.86 -24.27 10.29
CA GLY A 127 7.77 -25.37 9.93
C GLY A 127 7.27 -26.79 10.22
N SER A 128 6.20 -26.96 11.00
CA SER A 128 5.77 -28.29 11.51
C SER A 128 4.41 -28.76 10.97
N VAL A 129 3.65 -27.92 10.26
CA VAL A 129 2.26 -28.25 9.85
C VAL A 129 2.19 -28.87 8.45
N LEU A 130 3.26 -28.83 7.65
CA LEU A 130 3.25 -29.35 6.27
C LEU A 130 3.79 -30.78 6.13
N ASP A 131 4.40 -31.36 7.17
CA ASP A 131 4.98 -32.73 7.09
C ASP A 131 3.92 -33.86 7.21
N GLY A 132 2.66 -33.52 7.48
CA GLY A 132 1.58 -34.49 7.67
C GLY A 132 0.57 -34.62 6.52
N VAL A 133 0.71 -33.86 5.44
CA VAL A 133 -0.32 -33.78 4.37
C VAL A 133 0.15 -34.36 3.02
N ILE A 134 1.38 -34.90 2.94
CA ILE A 134 1.87 -35.65 1.76
C ILE A 134 2.46 -37.01 2.19
N ALA A 135 1.61 -37.86 2.76
CA ALA A 135 1.85 -39.29 2.89
C ALA A 135 0.61 -40.06 2.42
#